data_AF-A0A2X3CER0-F1
#
_entry.id   AF-A0A2X3CER0-F1
#
_cell.length_a   1.000
_cell.length_b   1.000
_cell.length_c   1.000
_cell.angle_alpha   90.00
_cell.angle_beta   90.00
_cell.angle_gamma   90.00
#
_symmetry.space_group_name_H-M   'P 1'
#
loop_
_entity.id
_entity.type
_entity.pdbx_description
1 polymer ?
#
loop_
_entity_poly.entity_id
_entity_poly.type
_entity_poly.pdbx_seq_one_letter_code
_entity_poly.pdbx_strand_id
1 'polypeptide(L)'
;MAQHDENVVWHAHPVTQQQREQHHGHRGVVLWFTGLSGSGKSTVAGALEEALHERGVSTYLLDGDNVRHGLCSDLGFSDEDRKENIRRVGEVARLMVDAGLVVLTAFISPHRAERQMVRERLGEGRFIEVFVDTRWPSARRGIRKDCIRKRGQGNYAISPV
;
A
#
# COMPACT_ATOMS: atom_id res chain seq x y z
N MET A 1 -3.79 24.42 -4.41
CA MET A 1 -3.11 23.52 -5.36
C MET A 1 -2.08 24.36 -6.08
N ALA A 2 -0.78 24.03 -5.95
CA ALA A 2 0.22 24.73 -6.76
C ALA A 2 -0.18 24.57 -8.23
N GLN A 3 -0.20 25.68 -8.98
CA GLN A 3 -0.41 25.66 -10.42
C GLN A 3 0.58 24.65 -11.03
N HIS A 4 0.13 23.84 -11.98
CA HIS A 4 1.02 23.03 -12.80
C HIS A 4 2.01 23.99 -13.44
N ASP A 5 3.21 24.09 -12.88
CA ASP A 5 4.29 24.90 -13.42
C ASP A 5 4.58 24.33 -14.82
N GLU A 6 4.31 25.11 -15.86
CA GLU A 6 4.43 24.71 -17.28
C GLU A 6 5.85 24.22 -17.63
N ASN A 7 6.80 24.44 -16.72
CA ASN A 7 8.20 24.04 -16.82
C ASN A 7 8.52 22.63 -16.27
N VAL A 8 7.55 21.91 -15.70
CA VAL A 8 7.78 20.56 -15.15
C VAL A 8 7.19 19.51 -16.10
N VAL A 9 8.06 18.88 -16.88
CA VAL A 9 7.70 17.78 -17.80
C VAL A 9 8.19 16.46 -17.24
N TRP A 10 7.38 15.42 -17.32
CA TRP A 10 7.83 14.07 -16.99
C TRP A 10 8.83 13.58 -18.04
N HIS A 11 10.08 13.35 -17.62
CA HIS A 11 11.11 12.81 -18.51
C HIS A 11 10.97 11.29 -18.61
N ALA A 12 10.69 10.80 -19.81
CA ALA A 12 10.73 9.37 -20.08
C ALA A 12 12.18 8.87 -20.00
N HIS A 13 12.43 7.87 -19.16
CA HIS A 13 13.73 7.23 -19.04
C HIS A 13 13.79 5.95 -19.90
N PRO A 14 14.98 5.55 -20.41
CA PRO A 14 15.12 4.36 -21.25
C PRO A 14 14.72 3.05 -20.56
N VAL A 15 14.85 2.98 -19.24
CA VAL A 15 14.46 1.82 -18.43
C VAL A 15 13.01 1.98 -18.00
N THR A 16 12.15 1.15 -18.58
CA THR A 16 10.70 1.14 -18.34
C THR A 16 10.34 0.35 -17.08
N GLN A 17 9.16 0.62 -16.50
CA GLN A 17 8.60 -0.18 -15.42
C GLN A 17 8.57 -1.68 -15.77
N GLN A 18 8.16 -2.02 -16.99
CA GLN A 18 8.09 -3.42 -17.45
C GLN A 18 9.46 -4.11 -17.40
N GLN A 19 10.54 -3.42 -17.77
CA GLN A 19 11.90 -3.98 -17.69
C GLN A 19 12.34 -4.19 -16.25
N ARG A 20 11.98 -3.29 -15.32
CA ARG A 20 12.24 -3.48 -13.88
C ARG A 20 11.46 -4.67 -13.33
N GLU A 21 10.19 -4.81 -13.69
CA GLU A 21 9.35 -5.95 -13.28
C GLU A 21 9.87 -7.28 -13.84
N GLN A 22 10.36 -7.29 -15.08
CA GLN A 22 11.02 -8.46 -15.67
C GLN A 22 12.30 -8.82 -14.89
N HIS A 23 13.09 -7.82 -14.51
CA HIS A 23 14.30 -8.03 -13.70
C HIS A 23 13.98 -8.59 -12.30
N HIS A 24 12.92 -8.08 -11.66
CA HIS A 24 12.48 -8.58 -10.35
C HIS A 24 11.76 -9.93 -10.41
N GLY A 25 11.28 -10.36 -11.59
CA GLY A 25 10.49 -11.59 -11.72
C GLY A 25 9.07 -11.48 -11.16
N HIS A 26 8.61 -10.27 -10.84
CA HIS A 26 7.26 -10.00 -10.34
C HIS A 26 6.81 -8.58 -10.70
N ARG A 27 5.50 -8.34 -10.62
CA ARG A 27 4.93 -7.00 -10.82
C ARG A 27 5.08 -6.15 -9.57
N GLY A 28 5.29 -4.85 -9.75
CA GLY A 28 5.18 -3.87 -8.69
C GLY A 28 3.71 -3.61 -8.35
N VAL A 29 3.36 -3.71 -7.07
CA VAL A 29 2.00 -3.50 -6.56
C VAL A 29 2.05 -2.87 -5.17
N VAL A 30 0.97 -2.22 -4.75
CA VAL A 30 0.76 -1.75 -3.39
C VAL A 30 -0.24 -2.65 -2.67
N LEU A 31 0.18 -3.21 -1.55
CA LEU A 31 -0.67 -3.89 -0.56
C LEU A 31 -1.04 -2.87 0.52
N TRP A 32 -2.26 -2.35 0.45
CA TRP A 32 -2.75 -1.29 1.32
C TRP A 32 -3.55 -1.85 2.50
N PHE A 33 -2.93 -1.98 3.66
CA PHE A 33 -3.59 -2.46 4.87
C PHE A 33 -4.38 -1.32 5.52
N THR A 34 -5.68 -1.55 5.74
CA THR A 34 -6.59 -0.59 6.38
C THR A 34 -7.42 -1.26 7.46
N GLY A 35 -7.78 -0.53 8.51
CA GLY A 35 -8.43 -1.07 9.71
C GLY A 35 -8.17 -0.22 10.95
N LEU A 36 -8.91 -0.48 12.02
CA LEU A 36 -8.85 0.28 13.28
C LEU A 36 -7.44 0.29 13.89
N SER A 37 -7.12 1.32 14.69
CA SER A 37 -5.90 1.31 15.48
C SER A 37 -5.87 0.07 16.39
N GLY A 38 -4.71 -0.56 16.53
CA GLY A 38 -4.56 -1.81 17.29
C GLY A 38 -5.08 -3.08 16.60
N SER A 39 -5.60 -3.01 15.37
CA SER A 39 -6.09 -4.21 14.67
C SER A 39 -5.00 -5.17 14.16
N GLY A 40 -3.73 -4.90 14.45
CA GLY A 40 -2.61 -5.75 14.02
C GLY A 40 -2.15 -5.53 12.58
N LYS A 41 -2.49 -4.39 11.94
CA LYS A 41 -2.05 -4.07 10.57
C LYS A 41 -0.54 -4.20 10.39
N SER A 42 0.27 -3.50 11.20
CA SER A 42 1.74 -3.54 11.09
C SER A 42 2.29 -4.94 11.39
N THR A 43 1.66 -5.70 12.29
CA THR A 43 2.04 -7.09 12.56
C THR A 43 1.82 -7.99 11.34
N VAL A 44 0.65 -7.92 10.71
CA VAL A 44 0.34 -8.73 9.52
C VAL A 44 1.19 -8.27 8.33
N ALA A 45 1.36 -6.96 8.15
CA ALA A 45 2.18 -6.40 7.07
C ALA A 45 3.65 -6.83 7.21
N GLY A 46 4.23 -6.75 8.42
CA GLY A 46 5.60 -7.19 8.67
C GLY A 46 5.80 -8.70 8.47
N ALA A 47 4.87 -9.53 8.97
CA ALA A 47 4.95 -10.98 8.75
C ALA A 47 4.79 -11.35 7.26
N LEU A 48 3.98 -10.60 6.50
CA LEU A 48 3.86 -10.80 5.06
C LEU A 48 5.13 -10.35 4.32
N GLU A 49 5.71 -9.21 4.71
CA GLU A 49 6.98 -8.74 4.15
C GLU A 49 8.08 -9.77 4.33
N GLU A 50 8.26 -10.30 5.54
CA GLU A 50 9.24 -11.36 5.84
C GLU A 50 9.03 -12.59 4.94
N ALA A 51 7.80 -13.09 4.86
CA ALA A 51 7.49 -14.26 4.04
C ALA A 51 7.64 -14.02 2.53
N LEU A 52 7.47 -12.78 2.04
CA LEU A 52 7.71 -12.42 0.64
C LEU A 52 9.21 -12.30 0.37
N HIS A 53 9.96 -11.70 1.29
CA HIS A 53 11.40 -11.55 1.21
C HIS A 53 12.11 -12.91 1.13
N GLU A 54 11.70 -13.88 1.97
CA GLU A 54 12.20 -15.27 1.92
C GLU A 54 11.98 -15.95 0.55
N ARG A 55 11.00 -15.49 -0.23
CA ARG A 55 10.70 -15.99 -1.58
C ARG A 55 11.41 -15.22 -2.69
N GLY A 56 12.32 -14.31 -2.33
CA GLY A 56 13.05 -13.47 -3.29
C GLY A 56 12.25 -12.32 -3.89
N VAL A 57 11.07 -12.00 -3.32
CA VAL A 57 10.28 -10.85 -3.77
C VAL A 57 10.92 -9.57 -3.23
N SER A 58 11.12 -8.59 -4.09
CA SER A 58 11.64 -7.27 -3.71
C SER A 58 10.52 -6.44 -3.09
N THR A 59 10.56 -6.26 -1.77
CA THR A 59 9.51 -5.62 -0.97
C THR A 59 10.00 -4.36 -0.26
N TYR A 60 9.06 -3.51 0.16
CA TYR A 60 9.30 -2.46 1.13
C TYR A 60 8.04 -2.11 1.93
N LEU A 61 8.14 -2.08 3.27
CA LEU A 61 7.06 -1.68 4.17
C LEU A 61 7.11 -0.19 4.53
N LEU A 62 6.13 0.57 4.03
CA LEU A 62 5.85 1.94 4.45
C LEU A 62 4.96 1.93 5.69
N ASP A 63 5.56 2.18 6.85
CA ASP A 63 4.85 2.34 8.12
C ASP A 63 4.56 3.82 8.45
N GLY A 64 3.39 4.07 9.03
CA GLY A 64 2.93 5.42 9.33
C GLY A 64 3.75 6.18 10.36
N ASP A 65 4.39 5.48 11.29
CA ASP A 65 5.27 6.10 12.28
C ASP A 65 6.64 6.37 11.65
N ASN A 66 7.17 5.43 10.86
CA ASN A 66 8.46 5.59 10.18
C ASN A 66 8.48 6.80 9.23
N VAL A 67 7.43 7.01 8.43
CA VAL A 67 7.40 8.16 7.51
C VAL A 67 7.34 9.50 8.25
N ARG A 68 6.78 9.53 9.47
CA ARG A 68 6.71 10.73 10.32
C ARG A 68 8.05 11.11 10.93
N HIS A 69 9.02 10.19 10.97
CA HIS A 69 10.39 10.54 11.36
C HIS A 69 11.20 11.23 10.25
N GLY A 70 10.71 11.24 9.00
CA GLY A 70 11.42 11.81 7.84
C GLY A 70 10.50 12.51 6.85
N LEU A 71 9.98 11.78 5.86
CA LEU A 71 9.16 12.31 4.75
C LEU A 71 8.00 13.22 5.20
N CYS A 72 7.43 12.92 6.37
CA CYS A 72 6.26 13.59 6.93
C CYS A 72 6.57 14.21 8.31
N SER A 73 7.84 14.55 8.60
CA SER A 73 8.25 15.10 9.90
C SER A 73 7.69 16.50 10.19
N ASP A 74 7.29 17.22 9.15
CA ASP A 74 6.63 18.53 9.22
C ASP A 74 5.12 18.42 9.50
N LEU A 75 4.53 17.23 9.41
CA LEU A 75 3.08 17.04 9.51
C LEU A 75 2.64 16.69 10.94
N GLY A 76 1.66 17.44 11.45
CA GLY A 76 0.99 17.16 12.71
C GLY A 76 -0.05 16.02 12.60
N PHE A 77 -1.08 16.11 13.44
CA PHE A 77 -2.16 15.12 13.55
C PHE A 77 -3.55 15.68 13.22
N SER A 78 -3.61 16.89 12.66
CA SER A 78 -4.86 17.48 12.15
C SER A 78 -5.40 16.64 10.99
N ASP A 79 -6.68 16.81 10.65
CA ASP A 79 -7.29 16.11 9.51
C ASP A 79 -6.60 16.47 8.18
N GLU A 80 -6.13 17.70 8.05
CA GLU A 80 -5.41 18.18 6.86
C GLU A 80 -4.00 17.58 6.78
N ASP A 81 -3.27 17.53 7.89
CA ASP A 81 -1.97 16.83 7.97
C ASP A 81 -2.11 15.34 7.68
N ARG A 82 -3.18 14.70 8.14
CA ARG A 82 -3.45 13.28 7.86
C ARG A 82 -3.71 13.04 6.38
N LYS A 83 -4.51 13.90 5.74
CA LYS A 83 -4.73 13.86 4.28
C LYS A 83 -3.44 14.02 3.50
N GLU A 84 -2.62 15.01 3.87
CA GLU A 84 -1.34 15.27 3.23
C GLU A 84 -0.35 14.11 3.44
N ASN A 85 -0.32 13.52 4.63
CA ASN A 85 0.48 12.33 4.90
C ASN A 85 0.10 11.17 3.96
N ILE A 86 -1.19 10.87 3.80
CA ILE A 86 -1.63 9.82 2.87
C ILE A 86 -1.32 10.20 1.42
N ARG A 87 -1.43 11.47 1.04
CA ARG A 87 -1.04 11.95 -0.29
C ARG A 87 0.44 11.71 -0.58
N ARG A 88 1.34 12.07 0.34
CA ARG A 88 2.80 11.87 0.21
C ARG A 88 3.16 10.40 0.13
N VAL A 89 2.62 9.59 1.04
CA VAL A 89 2.81 8.13 1.05
C VAL A 89 2.31 7.51 -0.26
N GLY A 90 1.16 7.96 -0.77
CA GLY A 90 0.63 7.51 -2.06
C GLY A 90 1.57 7.77 -3.23
N GLU A 91 2.20 8.95 -3.29
CA GLU A 91 3.20 9.26 -4.32
C GLU A 91 4.46 8.42 -4.17
N VAL A 92 4.97 8.22 -2.95
CA VAL A 92 6.15 7.37 -2.71
C VAL A 92 5.86 5.93 -3.11
N ALA A 93 4.68 5.40 -2.72
CA ALA A 93 4.26 4.07 -3.12
C ALA A 93 4.15 3.94 -4.66
N ARG A 94 3.65 4.98 -5.35
CA ARG A 94 3.61 5.03 -6.82
C ARG A 94 4.99 4.94 -7.43
N LEU A 95 5.97 5.69 -6.93
CA LEU A 95 7.34 5.67 -7.42
C LEU A 95 8.02 4.31 -7.16
N MET A 96 7.78 3.71 -5.99
CA MET A 96 8.31 2.38 -5.67
C MET A 96 7.70 1.27 -6.54
N VAL A 97 6.40 1.38 -6.88
CA VAL A 97 5.76 0.48 -7.84
C VAL A 97 6.28 0.69 -9.25
N ASP A 98 6.56 1.93 -9.67
CA ASP A 98 7.27 2.20 -10.93
C ASP A 98 8.68 1.60 -10.96
N ALA A 99 9.34 1.56 -9.81
CA ALA A 99 10.61 0.86 -9.61
C ALA A 99 10.49 -0.68 -9.65
N GLY A 100 9.28 -1.24 -9.68
CA GLY A 100 9.02 -2.68 -9.76
C GLY A 100 8.86 -3.38 -8.40
N LEU A 101 8.77 -2.63 -7.30
CA LEU A 101 8.71 -3.19 -5.94
C LEU A 101 7.27 -3.55 -5.52
N VAL A 102 7.15 -4.55 -4.63
CA VAL A 102 5.93 -4.81 -3.87
C VAL A 102 5.95 -3.96 -2.59
N VAL A 103 5.10 -2.94 -2.55
CA VAL A 103 5.04 -2.00 -1.43
C VAL A 103 3.93 -2.42 -0.47
N LEU A 104 4.26 -2.58 0.81
CA LEU A 104 3.28 -2.82 1.86
C LEU A 104 3.04 -1.52 2.61
N THR A 105 1.79 -1.23 2.99
CA THR A 105 1.47 0.00 3.74
C THR A 105 0.58 -0.31 4.94
N ALA A 106 0.92 0.20 6.12
CA ALA A 106 0.19 -0.08 7.37
C ALA A 106 -0.36 1.22 8.00
N PHE A 107 -1.31 1.87 7.33
CA PHE A 107 -1.88 3.15 7.79
C PHE A 107 -3.28 2.97 8.38
N ILE A 108 -3.67 3.85 9.32
CA ILE A 108 -5.06 3.87 9.82
C ILE A 108 -6.04 4.30 8.71
N SER A 109 -5.58 5.06 7.71
CA SER A 109 -6.28 5.53 6.48
C SER A 109 -7.81 5.38 6.49
N PRO A 110 -8.53 6.08 7.38
CA PRO A 110 -9.94 5.79 7.62
C PRO A 110 -10.82 6.24 6.45
N HIS A 111 -10.41 7.29 5.72
CA HIS A 111 -11.23 7.88 4.67
C HIS A 111 -11.06 7.15 3.33
N ARG A 112 -12.18 6.69 2.78
CA ARG A 112 -12.24 6.01 1.47
C ARG A 112 -11.72 6.89 0.33
N ALA A 113 -12.00 8.21 0.38
CA ALA A 113 -11.57 9.15 -0.65
C ALA A 113 -10.05 9.19 -0.82
N GLU A 114 -9.29 9.12 0.28
CA GLU A 114 -7.83 9.11 0.24
C GLU A 114 -7.30 7.82 -0.38
N ARG A 115 -7.88 6.66 -0.01
CA ARG A 115 -7.49 5.37 -0.59
C ARG A 115 -7.83 5.29 -2.07
N GLN A 116 -8.97 5.85 -2.48
CA GLN A 116 -9.37 5.96 -3.87
C GLN A 116 -8.40 6.83 -4.68
N MET A 117 -7.99 7.99 -4.14
CA MET A 117 -6.97 8.84 -4.75
C MET A 117 -5.65 8.09 -5.00
N VAL A 118 -5.19 7.29 -4.03
CA VAL A 118 -3.96 6.49 -4.21
C VAL A 118 -4.16 5.41 -5.28
N ARG A 119 -5.30 4.71 -5.26
CA ARG A 119 -5.67 3.69 -6.24
C ARG A 119 -5.65 4.24 -7.67
N GLU A 120 -6.24 5.41 -7.90
CA GLU A 120 -6.30 6.05 -9.22
C GLU A 120 -4.92 6.41 -9.77
N ARG A 121 -3.96 6.72 -8.89
CA ARG A 121 -2.58 7.08 -9.29
C ARG A 121 -1.70 5.89 -9.65
N LEU A 122 -2.02 4.69 -9.16
CA LEU A 122 -1.21 3.49 -9.38
C LEU A 122 -1.57 2.76 -10.68
N GLY A 123 -2.73 3.03 -11.26
CA GLY A 123 -3.24 2.30 -12.42
C GLY A 123 -3.87 0.95 -12.07
N GLU A 124 -4.55 0.37 -13.05
CA GLU A 124 -5.39 -0.82 -12.84
C GLU A 124 -4.60 -2.04 -12.35
N GLY A 125 -5.15 -2.73 -11.35
CA GLY A 125 -4.59 -3.96 -10.81
C GLY A 125 -3.29 -3.79 -9.99
N ARG A 126 -2.84 -2.56 -9.73
CA ARG A 126 -1.64 -2.27 -8.94
C ARG A 126 -1.91 -1.85 -7.49
N PHE A 127 -3.16 -1.59 -7.14
CA PHE A 127 -3.58 -1.29 -5.76
C PHE A 127 -4.48 -2.41 -5.23
N ILE A 128 -4.02 -3.04 -4.16
CA ILE A 128 -4.71 -4.13 -3.48
C ILE A 128 -5.03 -3.66 -2.07
N GLU A 129 -6.32 -3.55 -1.76
CA GLU A 129 -6.78 -3.16 -0.44
C GLU A 129 -6.96 -4.38 0.46
N VAL A 130 -6.33 -4.37 1.63
CA VAL A 130 -6.39 -5.44 2.63
C VAL A 130 -7.06 -4.89 3.90
N PHE A 131 -8.31 -5.28 4.13
CA PHE A 131 -9.01 -4.89 5.35
C PHE A 131 -8.68 -5.84 6.50
N VAL A 132 -8.06 -5.30 7.56
CA VAL A 132 -7.72 -6.05 8.78
C VAL A 132 -8.83 -5.84 9.82
N ASP A 133 -9.79 -6.77 9.82
CA ASP A 133 -10.90 -6.82 10.76
C ASP A 133 -10.54 -7.65 12.00
N THR A 134 -10.12 -6.98 13.06
CA THR A 134 -10.13 -7.58 14.40
C THR A 134 -11.38 -7.12 15.12
N ARG A 135 -12.32 -8.05 15.33
CA ARG A 135 -13.44 -7.79 16.24
C ARG A 135 -12.93 -7.44 17.62
N TRP A 136 -13.41 -6.32 18.14
CA TRP A 136 -13.36 -6.03 19.57
C TRP A 136 -13.91 -7.24 20.35
N PRO A 137 -13.28 -7.71 21.44
CA PRO A 137 -13.65 -8.98 22.10
C PRO A 137 -15.08 -9.10 22.65
N SER A 138 -15.96 -8.11 22.52
CA SER A 138 -17.28 -8.11 23.16
C SER A 138 -18.50 -8.15 22.22
N ALA A 139 -18.40 -8.59 20.97
CA ALA A 139 -19.61 -8.90 20.18
C ALA A 139 -19.52 -10.24 19.42
N ARG A 140 -20.30 -11.19 19.94
CA ARG A 140 -20.53 -12.56 19.47
C ARG A 140 -21.06 -12.60 18.01
N ARG A 141 -20.72 -13.72 17.36
CA ARG A 141 -21.28 -14.31 16.12
C ARG A 141 -20.82 -13.75 14.77
N GLY A 142 -20.15 -14.63 14.01
CA GLY A 142 -20.17 -14.62 12.54
C GLY A 142 -18.86 -14.22 11.86
N ILE A 143 -17.81 -15.05 11.92
CA ILE A 143 -16.69 -14.94 10.96
C ILE A 143 -17.25 -15.26 9.58
N ARG A 144 -17.41 -14.23 8.73
CA ARG A 144 -17.60 -14.45 7.29
C ARG A 144 -16.28 -14.93 6.72
N LYS A 145 -16.35 -16.07 6.04
CA LYS A 145 -15.25 -16.97 5.73
C LYS A 145 -14.48 -16.59 4.46
N ASP A 146 -14.48 -15.31 4.07
CA ASP A 146 -14.03 -14.88 2.74
C ASP A 146 -13.10 -13.66 2.82
N CYS A 147 -11.84 -13.83 3.24
CA CYS A 147 -10.80 -12.82 3.00
C CYS A 147 -9.48 -13.38 2.46
N ILE A 148 -9.20 -14.68 2.59
CA ILE A 148 -8.12 -15.36 1.85
C ILE A 148 -8.61 -16.75 1.47
N ARG A 149 -9.06 -16.90 0.22
CA ARG A 149 -9.44 -18.22 -0.31
C ARG A 149 -8.24 -18.82 -1.03
N LYS A 150 -7.54 -19.78 -0.40
CA LYS A 150 -6.66 -20.72 -1.12
C LYS A 150 -7.53 -21.41 -2.18
N ARG A 151 -7.29 -21.17 -3.46
CA ARG A 151 -7.58 -22.20 -4.46
C ARG A 151 -6.37 -23.13 -4.49
N GLY A 152 -6.64 -24.43 -4.45
CA GLY A 152 -5.62 -25.45 -4.56
C GLY A 152 -4.74 -25.21 -5.79
N GLN A 153 -3.46 -25.53 -5.62
CA GLN A 153 -2.37 -25.42 -6.58
C GLN A 153 -1.98 -23.98 -6.96
N GLY A 154 -1.04 -23.42 -6.19
CA GLY A 154 0.07 -22.64 -6.74
C GLY A 154 -0.15 -21.20 -7.20
N ASN A 155 -1.31 -20.57 -6.99
CA ASN A 155 -1.48 -19.15 -7.34
C ASN A 155 -2.35 -18.39 -6.33
N TYR A 156 -1.79 -17.31 -5.76
CA TYR A 156 -2.53 -16.35 -4.93
C TYR A 156 -3.15 -15.30 -5.85
N ALA A 157 -4.48 -15.29 -5.97
CA ALA A 157 -5.23 -14.23 -6.64
C ALA A 157 -6.01 -13.44 -5.57
N ILE A 158 -5.85 -12.12 -5.59
CA ILE A 158 -6.46 -11.22 -4.62
C ILE A 158 -7.82 -10.78 -5.17
N SER A 159 -8.89 -11.09 -4.42
CA SER A 159 -10.26 -10.74 -4.81
C SER A 159 -10.47 -9.23 -4.68
N PRO A 160 -11.08 -8.55 -5.67
CA PRO A 160 -11.49 -7.18 -5.51
C PRO A 160 -12.64 -7.12 -4.49
N VAL A 161 -12.56 -6.15 -3.57
CA VAL A 161 -13.64 -5.73 -2.67
C VAL A 161 -14.26 -4.46 -3.23
#